data_AF-A0A942S442-F1
#
_entry.id   AF-A0A942S442-F1
#
_cell.length_a   1.000
_cell.length_b   1.000
_cell.length_c   1.000
_cell.angle_alpha   90.00
_cell.angle_beta   90.00
_cell.angle_gamma   90.00
#
_symmetry.space_group_name_H-M   'P 1'
#
loop_
_entity.id
_entity.type
_entity.pdbx_description
1 polymer ?
#
loop_
_entity_poly.entity_id
_entity_poly.type
_entity_poly.pdbx_seq_one_letter_code
_entity_poly.pdbx_strand_id
1 'polypeptide(L)' 'MAQEIERKFLVSGEFKSMAVKETRITQGYLSSVPERTVRVRIKGEKGFITIKGIGSASGASRYEW' A
#
# COMPACT_ATOMS: atom_id res chain seq x y z
N MET A 1 21.57 11.01 -3.98
CA MET A 1 20.82 9.86 -3.41
C MET A 1 20.30 9.03 -4.57
N ALA A 2 20.35 7.70 -4.48
CA ALA A 2 19.84 6.83 -5.53
C ALA A 2 18.31 6.83 -5.53
N GLN A 3 17.69 6.92 -6.71
CA GLN A 3 16.25 6.88 -6.88
C GLN A 3 15.84 5.46 -7.27
N GLU A 4 14.91 4.87 -6.52
CA GLU A 4 14.34 3.57 -6.88
C GLU A 4 13.42 3.71 -8.10
N ILE A 5 13.53 2.79 -9.06
CA ILE A 5 12.70 2.73 -10.26
C ILE A 5 11.98 1.38 -10.26
N GLU A 6 10.67 1.38 -10.01
CA GLU A 6 9.82 0.18 -10.03
C GLU A 6 8.94 0.14 -11.30
N ARG A 7 8.71 -1.07 -11.85
CA ARG A 7 7.76 -1.32 -12.94
C ARG A 7 6.80 -2.43 -12.55
N LYS A 8 5.52 -2.29 -12.92
CA LYS A 8 4.45 -3.24 -12.60
C LYS A 8 3.79 -3.76 -13.86
N PHE A 9 3.52 -5.07 -13.87
CA PHE A 9 2.87 -5.76 -14.97
C PHE A 9 1.74 -6.63 -14.45
N LEU A 10 0.70 -6.80 -15.26
CA LEU A 10 -0.26 -7.88 -15.06
C LEU A 10 0.40 -9.18 -15.51
N VAL A 11 0.19 -10.25 -14.73
CA VAL A 11 0.75 -11.58 -15.03
C VAL A 11 -0.38 -12.58 -15.27
N SER A 12 -0.16 -13.52 -16.18
CA SER A 12 -1.10 -14.59 -16.53
C SER A 12 -0.38 -15.92 -16.68
N GLY A 13 -1.05 -17.04 -16.41
CA GLY A 13 -0.50 -18.40 -16.52
C GLY A 13 0.06 -18.97 -15.21
N GLU A 14 0.91 -20.00 -15.34
CA GLU A 14 1.46 -20.80 -14.23
C GLU A 14 2.66 -20.14 -13.54
N PHE A 15 2.43 -18.98 -12.90
CA PHE A 15 3.49 -18.29 -12.14
C PHE A 15 3.52 -18.67 -10.65
N LYS A 16 2.40 -19.18 -10.11
CA LYS A 16 2.24 -19.41 -8.67
C LYS A 16 3.14 -20.53 -8.15
N SER A 17 3.40 -21.56 -8.96
CA SER A 17 4.29 -22.69 -8.61
C SER A 17 5.75 -22.26 -8.41
N MET A 18 6.17 -21.14 -9.02
CA MET A 18 7.51 -20.59 -8.87
C MET A 18 7.67 -19.73 -7.59
N ALA A 19 6.60 -19.52 -6.82
CA ALA A 19 6.66 -18.69 -5.63
C ALA A 19 7.42 -19.40 -4.50
N VAL A 20 8.42 -18.72 -3.92
CA VAL A 20 9.18 -19.21 -2.77
C VAL A 20 8.55 -18.80 -1.42
N LYS A 21 7.63 -17.83 -1.45
CA LYS A 21 6.98 -17.29 -0.26
C LYS A 21 5.60 -16.78 -0.60
N GLU A 22 4.64 -17.06 0.28
CA GLU A 22 3.31 -16.49 0.25
C GLU A 22 3.11 -15.56 1.45
N THR A 23 2.31 -14.51 1.27
CA THR A 23 1.80 -13.71 2.38
C THR A 23 0.38 -13.30 2.06
N ARG A 24 -0.57 -13.75 2.88
CA ARG A 24 -1.97 -13.35 2.76
C ARG A 24 -2.11 -11.85 3.01
N ILE A 25 -2.75 -11.15 2.09
CA ILE A 25 -3.06 -9.73 2.22
C ILE A 25 -4.55 -9.53 2.00
N THR A 26 -5.21 -8.94 2.99
CA THR A 26 -6.60 -8.50 2.89
C THR A 26 -6.62 -6.99 3.06
N GLN A 27 -7.34 -6.27 2.19
CA GLN A 27 -7.42 -4.82 2.24
C GLN A 27 -8.87 -4.35 2.04
N GLY A 28 -9.25 -3.35 2.81
CA GLY A 28 -10.51 -2.63 2.69
C GLY A 28 -10.25 -1.13 2.60
N TYR A 29 -11.03 -0.44 1.77
CA TYR A 29 -11.00 1.00 1.67
C TYR A 29 -12.19 1.57 2.43
N LEU A 30 -11.91 2.43 3.40
CA LEU A 30 -12.94 3.27 4.03
C LEU A 30 -13.24 4.49 3.14
N SER A 31 -12.23 4.96 2.42
CA SER A 31 -12.36 5.97 1.37
C SER A 31 -11.32 5.69 0.29
N SER A 32 -11.77 5.63 -0.96
CA SER A 32 -10.91 5.49 -2.15
C SER A 32 -10.73 6.82 -2.90
N VAL A 33 -11.27 7.92 -2.36
CA VAL A 33 -11.17 9.26 -2.94
C VAL A 33 -9.69 9.70 -2.84
N PRO A 34 -9.01 10.04 -3.96
CA PRO A 34 -7.58 10.33 -3.97
C PRO A 34 -7.16 11.40 -2.95
N GLU A 35 -8.02 12.39 -2.73
CA GLU A 35 -7.78 13.51 -1.85
C GLU A 35 -7.80 13.13 -0.36
N ARG A 36 -8.37 11.96 -0.04
CA ARG A 36 -8.57 11.44 1.33
C ARG A 36 -8.69 9.91 1.30
N THR A 37 -7.68 9.24 0.79
CA THR A 37 -7.66 7.77 0.72
C THR A 37 -7.37 7.20 2.10
N VAL A 38 -8.29 6.38 2.62
CA VAL A 38 -8.12 5.64 3.87
C VAL A 38 -8.25 4.16 3.57
N ARG A 39 -7.19 3.41 3.85
CA ARG A 39 -7.11 1.97 3.64
C ARG A 39 -6.71 1.25 4.91
N VAL A 40 -7.46 0.22 5.26
CA VAL A 40 -7.10 -0.75 6.31
C VAL A 40 -6.59 -2.01 5.62
N ARG A 41 -5.46 -2.54 6.07
CA ARG A 41 -4.84 -3.73 5.48
C ARG A 41 -4.33 -4.66 6.57
N ILE A 42 -4.63 -5.94 6.43
CA ILE A 42 -3.96 -7.03 7.15
C ILE A 42 -2.92 -7.64 6.19
N LYS A 43 -1.66 -7.76 6.64
CA LYS A 43 -0.58 -8.44 5.92
C LYS A 43 0.00 -9.51 6.83
N GLY A 44 -0.28 -10.77 6.52
CA GLY A 44 -0.06 -11.88 7.46
C GLY A 44 -0.88 -11.65 8.73
N GLU A 45 -0.21 -11.53 9.87
CA GLU A 45 -0.84 -11.31 11.19
C GLU A 45 -0.81 -9.84 11.64
N LYS A 46 -0.23 -8.94 10.83
CA LYS A 46 -0.07 -7.53 11.19
C LYS A 46 -1.13 -6.66 10.51
N GLY A 47 -1.81 -5.84 11.31
CA GLY A 47 -2.74 -4.83 10.86
C GLY A 47 -2.05 -3.49 10.58
N PHE A 48 -2.50 -2.79 9.56
CA PHE A 48 -2.01 -1.46 9.17
C PHE A 48 -3.18 -0.57 8.77
N ILE A 49 -3.16 0.68 9.21
CA ILE A 49 -3.99 1.75 8.66
C ILE A 49 -3.12 2.70 7.85
N THR A 50 -3.57 3.07 6.65
CA THR A 50 -2.91 4.06 5.80
C THR A 50 -3.89 5.18 5.51
N ILE A 51 -3.51 6.40 5.85
CA ILE A 51 -4.27 7.62 5.58
C ILE A 51 -3.43 8.50 4.66
N LYS A 52 -3.87 8.64 3.41
CA LYS A 52 -3.27 9.56 2.44
C LYS A 52 -4.25 10.70 2.18
N GLY A 53 -3.75 11.93 2.18
CA GLY A 53 -4.47 13.09 1.69
C GLY A 53 -3.67 13.80 0.62
N ILE A 54 -4.23 14.85 0.03
CA ILE A 54 -3.45 15.79 -0.77
C ILE A 54 -2.33 16.34 0.12
N GLY A 55 -1.07 16.19 -0.30
CA GLY A 55 0.04 16.84 0.39
C GLY A 55 -0.08 18.36 0.24
N SER A 56 0.14 19.11 1.31
CA SER A 56 0.32 20.56 1.21
C SER A 56 1.70 20.87 0.62
N ALA A 57 1.87 22.05 0.01
CA ALA A 57 3.16 22.51 -0.51
C ALA A 57 4.27 22.57 0.58
N SER A 58 3.87 22.69 1.85
CA SER A 58 4.77 22.70 3.02
C SER A 58 5.03 21.30 3.61
N GLY A 59 4.46 20.23 3.03
CA GLY A 59 4.51 18.89 3.59
C GLY A 59 3.44 18.62 4.66
N ALA A 60 3.14 17.35 4.88
CA ALA A 60 2.19 16.91 5.90
C ALA A 60 2.88 16.73 7.26
N SER A 61 2.55 17.57 8.24
CA SER A 61 2.90 17.38 9.65
C SER A 61 1.82 16.56 10.36
N ARG A 62 2.22 15.56 11.13
CA ARG A 62 1.35 14.75 11.98
C ARG A 62 1.85 14.89 13.41
N TYR A 63 0.93 15.14 14.35
CA TYR A 63 1.24 14.99 15.76
C TYR A 63 1.45 13.51 16.03
N GLU A 64 2.64 13.15 16.50
CA GLU A 64 2.90 11.86 17.11
C GLU A 64 2.55 11.99 18.60
N TRP A 65 1.66 11.13 19.07
CA TRP A 65 1.32 10.96 20.48
C TRP A 65 1.64 9.52 20.88
#